data_AF-A0A3C1UD91-F1
#
_entry.id   AF-A0A3C1UD91-F1
#
_cell.length_a   1.000
_cell.length_b   1.000
_cell.length_c   1.000
_cell.angle_alpha   90.00
_cell.angle_beta   90.00
_cell.angle_gamma   90.00
#
_symmetry.space_group_name_H-M   'P 1'
#
loop_
_entity.id
_entity.type
_entity.pdbx_description
1 polymer ?
#
loop_
_entity_poly.entity_id
_entity_poly.type
_entity_poly.pdbx_seq_one_letter_code
_entity_poly.pdbx_strand_id
1 'polypeptide(L)'
;RKWELTFTTLVTFGGAFFASFPLFYSTSFGGAYWLWMLILFSFVIQAISYEYRTKKGNVYGTRFYDALLFVNGVLGPLLLGVAVGSMFFGNEFCVTKNKILDVEAATISTWGPLHGLEAIACWKNLVFGVMVLFLARTLASLYFIN
;
A
#
# COMPACT_ATOMS: atom_id res chain seq x y z
N ARG A 1 -6.16 -3.75 18.52
CA ARG A 1 -5.10 -2.96 19.17
C ARG A 1 -3.74 -3.05 18.47
N LYS A 2 -3.18 -4.23 18.14
CA LYS A 2 -1.86 -4.27 17.46
C LYS A 2 -1.84 -3.77 15.99
N TRP A 3 -2.99 -3.70 15.31
CA TRP A 3 -3.08 -3.22 13.92
C TRP A 3 -2.74 -1.72 13.78
N GLU A 4 -2.93 -0.93 14.85
CA GLU A 4 -2.64 0.51 14.87
C GLU A 4 -1.15 0.77 14.63
N LEU A 5 -0.27 -0.13 15.10
CA LEU A 5 1.17 0.00 14.92
C LEU A 5 1.54 -0.08 13.44
N THR A 6 1.02 -1.07 12.71
CA THR A 6 1.30 -1.22 11.27
C THR A 6 0.80 -0.02 10.46
N PHE A 7 -0.36 0.54 10.81
CA PHE A 7 -0.85 1.75 10.18
C PHE A 7 0.04 2.96 10.50
N THR A 8 0.42 3.12 11.76
CA THR A 8 1.31 4.20 12.19
C THR A 8 2.65 4.11 11.48
N THR A 9 3.26 2.93 11.39
CA THR A 9 4.51 2.72 10.66
C THR A 9 4.39 3.13 9.19
N LEU A 10 3.27 2.79 8.52
CA LEU A 10 3.04 3.19 7.13
C LEU A 10 2.93 4.72 6.98
N VAL A 11 2.20 5.37 7.88
CA VAL A 11 2.04 6.83 7.87
C VAL A 11 3.36 7.53 8.18
N THR A 12 4.09 7.06 9.20
CA THR A 12 5.42 7.58 9.56
C THR A 12 6.41 7.40 8.41
N PHE A 13 6.38 6.27 7.70
CA PHE A 13 7.17 6.06 6.49
C PHE A 13 6.89 7.16 5.46
N GLY A 14 5.62 7.40 5.12
CA GLY A 14 5.25 8.47 4.18
C GLY A 14 5.70 9.85 4.64
N GLY A 15 5.45 10.18 5.91
CA GLY A 15 5.84 11.48 6.50
C GLY A 15 7.35 11.71 6.54
N ALA A 16 8.13 10.67 6.85
CA ALA A 16 9.59 10.74 6.84
C ALA A 16 10.13 10.99 5.43
N PHE A 17 9.60 10.31 4.41
CA PHE A 17 10.00 10.58 3.02
C PHE A 17 9.58 11.97 2.55
N PHE A 18 8.40 12.44 2.95
CA PHE A 18 7.97 13.81 2.66
C PHE A 18 8.94 14.84 3.26
N ALA A 19 9.38 14.64 4.50
CA ALA A 19 10.29 15.56 5.19
C ALA A 19 11.74 15.49 4.68
N SER A 20 12.27 14.29 4.46
CA SER A 20 13.69 14.10 4.11
C SER A 20 13.95 14.10 2.61
N PHE A 21 13.02 13.58 1.79
CA PHE A 21 13.20 13.40 0.35
C PHE A 21 11.95 13.82 -0.45
N PRO A 22 11.62 15.13 -0.52
CA PRO A 22 10.36 15.60 -1.10
C PRO A 22 10.15 15.19 -2.56
N LEU A 23 11.21 15.18 -3.37
CA LEU A 23 11.14 14.79 -4.78
C LEU A 23 10.82 13.30 -4.94
N PHE A 24 11.42 12.44 -4.09
CA PHE A 24 11.11 11.02 -4.08
C PHE A 24 9.66 10.79 -3.65
N TYR A 25 9.22 11.48 -2.59
CA TYR A 25 7.83 11.41 -2.13
C TYR A 25 6.85 11.78 -3.25
N SER A 26 7.05 12.93 -3.91
CA SER A 26 6.20 13.37 -5.02
C SER A 26 6.21 12.39 -6.19
N THR A 27 7.37 11.84 -6.54
CA THR A 27 7.51 10.92 -7.68
C THR A 27 6.87 9.56 -7.43
N SER A 28 7.07 9.00 -6.23
CA SER A 28 6.54 7.69 -5.85
C SER A 28 5.04 7.75 -5.55
N PHE A 29 4.61 8.64 -4.67
CA PHE A 29 3.21 8.70 -4.21
C PHE A 29 2.29 9.38 -5.24
N GLY A 30 2.77 10.41 -5.94
CA GLY A 30 1.99 11.08 -6.99
C GLY A 30 1.92 10.28 -8.28
N GLY A 31 2.99 9.57 -8.61
CA GLY A 31 3.09 8.80 -9.85
C GLY A 31 2.39 7.44 -9.80
N ALA A 32 2.66 6.64 -8.76
CA ALA A 32 2.01 5.34 -8.55
C ALA A 32 0.69 5.47 -7.79
N TYR A 33 -0.15 6.43 -8.20
CA TYR A 33 -1.35 6.84 -7.48
C TYR A 33 -2.25 5.67 -7.10
N TRP A 34 -2.64 4.84 -8.08
CA TRP A 34 -3.60 3.76 -7.82
C TRP A 34 -3.02 2.67 -6.92
N LEU A 35 -1.73 2.37 -7.04
CA LEU A 35 -1.07 1.41 -6.16
C LEU A 35 -1.13 1.86 -4.70
N TRP A 36 -0.76 3.12 -4.42
CA TRP A 36 -0.82 3.67 -3.06
C TRP A 36 -2.24 3.79 -2.54
N MET A 37 -3.20 4.17 -3.40
CA MET A 37 -4.63 4.22 -3.01
C MET A 37 -5.15 2.84 -2.61
N LEU A 38 -4.79 1.77 -3.32
CA LEU A 38 -5.16 0.40 -2.95
C LEU A 38 -4.52 -0.02 -1.63
N ILE A 39 -3.26 0.34 -1.38
CA ILE A 39 -2.59 0.10 -0.08
C ILE A 39 -3.36 0.79 1.04
N LEU A 40 -3.64 2.09 0.91
CA LEU A 40 -4.35 2.86 1.93
C LEU A 40 -5.75 2.29 2.18
N PHE A 41 -6.50 1.98 1.13
CA PHE A 41 -7.84 1.41 1.24
C PHE A 41 -7.82 0.04 1.93
N SER A 42 -6.80 -0.78 1.64
CA SER A 42 -6.58 -2.05 2.33
C SER A 42 -6.45 -1.85 3.84
N PHE A 43 -5.62 -0.89 4.28
CA PHE A 43 -5.45 -0.57 5.70
C PHE A 43 -6.71 0.03 6.34
N VAL A 44 -7.50 0.82 5.61
CA VAL A 44 -8.80 1.31 6.07
C VAL A 44 -9.77 0.16 6.30
N ILE A 45 -9.88 -0.77 5.36
CA ILE A 45 -10.70 -1.99 5.51
C ILE A 45 -10.25 -2.78 6.73
N GLN A 46 -8.93 -2.92 6.94
CA GLN A 46 -8.37 -3.59 8.11
C GLN A 46 -8.83 -2.94 9.42
N ALA A 47 -8.71 -1.62 9.52
CA ALA A 47 -9.12 -0.84 10.68
C ALA A 47 -10.61 -1.01 10.99
N ILE A 48 -11.46 -0.82 9.97
CA ILE A 48 -12.91 -0.99 10.07
C ILE A 48 -13.25 -2.42 10.49
N SER A 49 -12.62 -3.41 9.87
CA SER A 49 -12.92 -4.81 10.16
C SER A 49 -12.56 -5.20 11.58
N TYR A 50 -11.44 -4.71 12.12
CA TYR A 50 -11.11 -4.97 13.53
C TYR A 50 -12.07 -4.28 14.50
N GLU A 51 -12.48 -3.03 14.23
CA GLU A 51 -13.35 -2.25 15.10
C GLU A 51 -14.79 -2.77 15.12
N TYR A 52 -15.37 -3.00 13.93
CA TYR A 52 -16.79 -3.34 13.81
C TYR A 52 -17.09 -4.83 13.96
N ARG A 53 -16.09 -5.71 13.86
CA ARG A 53 -16.27 -7.16 14.06
C ARG A 53 -16.82 -7.51 15.45
N THR A 54 -16.34 -6.82 16.49
CA THR A 54 -16.72 -7.08 17.89
C THR A 54 -17.72 -6.07 18.46
N LYS A 55 -18.19 -5.11 17.65
CA LYS A 55 -19.20 -4.13 18.07
C LYS A 55 -20.53 -4.81 18.36
N LYS A 56 -21.18 -4.40 19.46
CA LYS A 56 -22.57 -4.75 19.75
C LYS A 56 -23.47 -4.18 18.64
N GLY A 57 -24.42 -4.98 18.16
CA GLY A 57 -25.28 -4.58 17.05
C GLY A 57 -24.63 -4.71 15.66
N ASN A 58 -23.61 -5.59 15.52
CA ASN A 58 -23.02 -5.90 14.22
C ASN A 58 -24.08 -6.43 13.23
N VAL A 59 -24.40 -5.62 12.23
CA VAL A 59 -25.40 -5.90 11.18
C VAL A 59 -24.90 -6.89 10.12
N TYR A 60 -23.60 -6.86 9.80
CA TYR A 60 -23.00 -7.67 8.72
C TYR A 60 -22.48 -9.03 9.18
N GLY A 61 -22.45 -9.28 10.49
CA GLY A 61 -21.96 -10.52 11.10
C GLY A 61 -20.43 -10.60 11.16
N THR A 62 -19.92 -11.51 11.97
CA THR A 62 -18.46 -11.69 12.18
C THR A 62 -17.77 -12.27 10.95
N ARG A 63 -18.43 -13.18 10.23
CA ARG A 63 -17.89 -13.84 9.03
C ARG A 63 -17.55 -12.86 7.91
N PHE A 64 -18.33 -11.81 7.73
CA PHE A 64 -18.06 -10.77 6.73
C PHE A 64 -16.73 -10.07 7.02
N TYR A 65 -16.51 -9.63 8.27
CA TYR A 65 -15.26 -9.01 8.67
C TYR A 65 -14.08 -9.98 8.69
N ASP A 66 -14.31 -11.26 9.02
CA ASP A 66 -13.27 -12.29 8.90
C ASP A 66 -12.81 -12.46 7.45
N ALA A 67 -13.73 -12.42 6.48
CA ALA A 67 -13.40 -12.46 5.06
C ALA A 67 -12.62 -11.22 4.61
N LEU A 68 -13.02 -10.02 5.06
CA LEU A 68 -12.30 -8.78 4.78
C LEU A 68 -10.87 -8.80 5.35
N LEU A 69 -10.71 -9.27 6.59
CA LEU A 69 -9.40 -9.42 7.23
C LEU A 69 -8.54 -10.48 6.53
N PHE A 70 -9.16 -11.56 6.05
CA PHE A 70 -8.44 -12.56 5.25
C PHE A 70 -7.91 -11.97 3.94
N VAL A 71 -8.76 -11.27 3.19
CA VAL A 71 -8.41 -10.60 1.94
C VAL A 71 -7.33 -9.54 2.18
N ASN A 72 -7.50 -8.68 3.18
CA ASN A 72 -6.51 -7.69 3.57
C ASN A 72 -5.16 -8.34 3.98
N GLY A 73 -5.20 -9.45 4.72
CA GLY A 73 -4.01 -10.20 5.12
C GLY A 73 -3.24 -10.84 3.95
N VAL A 74 -3.81 -10.84 2.75
CA VAL A 74 -3.13 -11.22 1.50
C VAL A 74 -2.75 -9.97 0.70
N LEU A 75 -3.71 -9.08 0.45
CA LEU A 75 -3.51 -7.88 -0.38
C LEU A 75 -2.53 -6.89 0.24
N GLY A 76 -2.56 -6.64 1.55
CA GLY A 76 -1.70 -5.68 2.22
C GLY A 76 -0.21 -5.97 2.00
N PRO A 77 0.30 -7.14 2.45
CA PRO A 77 1.70 -7.53 2.24
C PRO A 77 2.08 -7.59 0.75
N LEU A 78 1.19 -8.09 -0.11
CA LEU A 78 1.44 -8.20 -1.54
C LEU A 78 1.63 -6.82 -2.17
N LEU A 79 0.72 -5.87 -1.95
CA LEU A 79 0.79 -4.53 -2.53
C LEU A 79 1.97 -3.72 -1.97
N LEU A 80 2.28 -3.86 -0.67
CA LEU A 80 3.48 -3.27 -0.09
C LEU A 80 4.76 -3.83 -0.71
N GLY A 81 4.81 -5.14 -0.95
CA GLY A 81 5.94 -5.76 -1.64
C GLY A 81 6.02 -5.33 -3.10
N VAL A 82 4.90 -5.15 -3.81
CA VAL A 82 4.88 -4.55 -5.16
C VAL A 82 5.47 -3.14 -5.14
N ALA A 83 5.05 -2.30 -4.19
CA ALA A 83 5.56 -0.93 -4.06
C ALA A 83 7.07 -0.90 -3.82
N VAL A 84 7.57 -1.74 -2.91
CA VAL A 84 9.02 -1.87 -2.63
C VAL A 84 9.76 -2.47 -3.82
N GLY A 85 9.25 -3.53 -4.44
CA GLY A 85 9.83 -4.17 -5.61
C GLY A 85 9.99 -3.20 -6.78
N SER A 86 9.03 -2.29 -6.95
CA SER A 86 9.06 -1.23 -7.94
C SER A 86 10.26 -0.27 -7.75
N MET A 87 10.76 -0.12 -6.52
CA MET A 87 11.96 0.67 -6.22
C MET A 87 13.26 -0.07 -6.58
N PHE A 88 13.25 -1.41 -6.54
CA PHE A 88 14.41 -2.23 -6.92
C PHE A 88 14.51 -2.46 -8.43
N PHE A 89 13.39 -2.73 -9.09
CA PHE A 89 13.38 -3.05 -10.53
C PHE A 89 13.18 -1.83 -11.44
N GLY A 90 12.86 -0.68 -10.86
CA GLY A 90 12.56 0.56 -11.57
C GLY A 90 11.16 0.57 -12.20
N ASN A 91 10.67 1.77 -12.51
CA ASN A 91 9.45 1.98 -13.28
C ASN A 91 9.68 3.09 -14.31
N GLU A 92 8.87 3.09 -15.36
CA GLU A 92 8.84 4.19 -16.32
C GLU A 92 8.06 5.37 -15.73
N PHE A 93 8.76 6.47 -15.48
CA PHE A 93 8.15 7.73 -15.07
C PHE A 93 8.88 8.92 -15.69
N CYS A 94 8.11 9.98 -15.95
CA CYS A 94 8.63 11.24 -16.47
C CYS A 94 8.45 12.32 -15.41
N VAL A 95 9.49 13.13 -15.20
CA VAL A 95 9.49 14.26 -14.26
C VAL A 95 9.58 15.55 -15.06
N THR A 96 8.50 16.31 -15.13
CA THR A 96 8.44 17.59 -15.85
C THR A 96 8.06 18.71 -14.89
N LYS A 97 9.05 19.52 -14.48
CA LYS A 97 8.86 20.61 -13.51
C LYS A 97 7.87 21.69 -14.00
N ASN A 98 7.77 21.90 -15.31
CA ASN A 98 6.89 22.90 -15.89
C ASN A 98 5.40 22.57 -15.73
N LYS A 99 5.04 21.32 -15.45
CA LYS A 99 3.65 20.90 -15.24
C LYS A 99 2.98 21.55 -14.03
N ILE A 100 3.74 22.11 -13.07
CA ILE A 100 3.18 22.83 -11.91
C ILE A 100 2.28 24.00 -12.33
N LEU A 101 2.50 24.54 -13.53
CA LEU A 101 1.73 25.68 -14.07
C LEU A 101 0.46 25.25 -14.82
N ASP A 102 0.28 23.96 -15.10
CA ASP A 102 -0.92 23.44 -15.76
C ASP A 102 -2.05 23.25 -14.73
N VAL A 103 -3.18 23.91 -14.97
CA VAL A 103 -4.36 23.87 -14.08
C VAL A 103 -5.04 22.51 -14.09
N GLU A 104 -4.94 21.77 -15.20
CA GLU A 104 -5.60 20.46 -15.36
C GLU A 104 -4.78 19.30 -14.79
N ALA A 105 -3.44 19.40 -14.77
CA ALA A 105 -2.55 18.32 -14.37
C ALA A 105 -1.25 18.82 -13.73
N ALA A 106 -1.38 19.46 -12.56
CA ALA A 106 -0.27 20.04 -11.80
C ALA A 106 0.76 19.02 -11.22
N THR A 107 0.63 17.73 -11.53
CA THR A 107 1.53 16.67 -11.04
C THR A 107 2.88 16.70 -11.77
N ILE A 108 3.95 16.97 -11.04
CA ILE A 108 5.34 17.06 -11.55
C ILE A 108 5.79 15.73 -12.19
N SER A 109 5.37 14.62 -11.58
CA SER A 109 5.74 13.26 -11.93
C SER A 109 4.53 12.52 -12.48
N THR A 110 4.65 11.97 -13.68
CA THR A 110 3.64 11.09 -14.26
C THR A 110 4.28 9.75 -14.57
N TRP A 111 3.67 8.67 -14.06
CA TRP A 111 4.01 7.31 -14.46
C TRP A 111 3.28 6.97 -15.76
N GLY A 112 3.30 5.70 -16.17
CA GLY A 112 2.54 5.19 -17.29
C GLY A 112 1.04 5.58 -17.28
N PRO A 113 0.32 5.29 -18.38
CA PRO A 113 -1.06 5.75 -18.58
C PRO A 113 -2.05 5.32 -17.49
N LEU A 114 -1.78 4.21 -16.79
CA LEU A 114 -2.62 3.67 -15.72
C LEU A 114 -2.19 4.14 -14.33
N HIS A 115 -1.30 5.12 -14.22
CA HIS A 115 -0.93 5.78 -12.96
C HIS A 115 -0.55 4.79 -11.83
N GLY A 116 0.25 3.77 -12.16
CA GLY A 116 0.81 2.83 -11.20
C GLY A 116 0.16 1.46 -11.15
N LEU A 117 -0.94 1.21 -11.87
CA LEU A 117 -1.48 -0.15 -12.01
C LEU A 117 -0.52 -1.07 -12.79
N GLU A 118 0.32 -0.51 -13.66
CA GLU A 118 1.38 -1.25 -14.37
C GLU A 118 2.37 -1.90 -13.40
N ALA A 119 2.63 -1.25 -12.25
CA ALA A 119 3.52 -1.80 -11.24
C ALA A 119 2.95 -3.08 -10.63
N ILE A 120 1.63 -3.19 -10.51
CA ILE A 120 0.94 -4.41 -10.07
C ILE A 120 0.94 -5.46 -11.18
N ALA A 121 0.84 -5.07 -12.45
CA ALA A 121 0.90 -6.01 -13.57
C ALA A 121 2.33 -6.53 -13.83
N CYS A 122 3.36 -5.82 -13.37
CA CYS A 122 4.75 -6.22 -13.53
C CYS A 122 5.06 -7.50 -12.73
N TRP A 123 5.38 -8.58 -13.45
CA TRP A 123 5.65 -9.88 -12.84
C TRP A 123 6.79 -9.84 -11.81
N LYS A 124 7.83 -9.02 -12.01
CA LYS A 124 8.95 -8.88 -11.07
C LYS A 124 8.49 -8.31 -9.72
N ASN A 125 7.65 -7.28 -9.78
CA ASN A 125 7.08 -6.66 -8.58
C ASN A 125 6.07 -7.61 -7.90
N LEU A 126 5.29 -8.37 -8.67
CA LEU A 126 4.38 -9.37 -8.12
C LEU A 126 5.12 -10.50 -7.41
N VAL A 127 6.21 -11.01 -7.99
CA VAL A 127 7.05 -12.03 -7.33
C VAL A 127 7.61 -11.49 -6.02
N PHE A 128 8.06 -10.23 -5.99
CA PHE A 128 8.49 -9.59 -4.75
C PHE A 128 7.33 -9.43 -3.75
N GLY A 129 6.14 -9.06 -4.22
CA GLY A 129 4.91 -9.01 -3.42
C GLY A 129 4.56 -10.36 -2.77
N VAL A 130 4.62 -11.44 -3.55
CA VAL A 130 4.38 -12.81 -3.08
C VAL A 130 5.45 -13.22 -2.07
N MET A 131 6.72 -12.86 -2.30
CA MET A 131 7.80 -13.09 -1.33
C MET A 131 7.50 -12.40 0.01
N VAL A 132 7.10 -11.13 0.00
CA VAL A 132 6.75 -10.37 1.22
C VAL A 132 5.53 -10.98 1.91
N LEU A 133 4.54 -11.46 1.16
CA LEU A 133 3.40 -12.18 1.72
C LEU A 133 3.83 -13.44 2.49
N PHE A 134 4.67 -14.29 1.90
CA PHE A 134 5.17 -15.48 2.57
C PHE A 134 6.04 -15.13 3.79
N LEU A 135 6.89 -14.12 3.69
CA LEU A 135 7.68 -13.62 4.80
C LEU A 135 6.80 -13.16 5.98
N ALA A 136 5.72 -12.43 5.69
CA ALA A 136 4.77 -12.02 6.72
C ALA A 136 4.10 -13.23 7.40
N ARG A 137 3.79 -14.29 6.65
CA ARG A 137 3.19 -15.51 7.18
C ARG A 137 4.18 -16.32 8.03
N THR A 138 5.42 -16.46 7.59
CA THR A 138 6.45 -17.17 8.38
C THR A 138 6.75 -16.43 9.68
N LEU A 139 6.88 -15.10 9.64
CA LEU A 139 7.05 -14.28 10.85
C LEU A 139 5.86 -14.42 11.80
N ALA A 140 4.63 -14.45 11.29
CA ALA A 140 3.45 -14.68 12.11
C ALA A 140 3.45 -16.08 12.74
N SER A 141 3.80 -17.13 11.99
CA SER A 141 3.92 -18.49 12.53
C SER A 141 4.99 -18.58 13.62
N LEU A 142 6.15 -17.98 13.41
CA LEU A 142 7.22 -17.91 14.42
C LEU A 142 6.75 -17.18 15.68
N TYR A 143 5.99 -16.10 15.53
CA TYR A 143 5.41 -15.35 16.65
C TYR A 143 4.40 -16.17 17.47
N PHE A 144 3.71 -17.15 16.88
CA PHE A 144 2.80 -18.02 17.63
C PHE A 144 3.48 -19.21 18.30
N ILE A 145 4.68 -19.59 17.83
CA ILE A 145 5.45 -20.69 18.42
C ILE A 145 6.21 -20.23 19.67
N ASN A 146 6.59 -18.95 19.72
CA ASN A 146 7.44 -18.36 20.77
C ASN A 146 6.63 -17.49 21.74
#